data_AF-A0A820QZC3-F1
#
_entry.id   AF-A0A820QZC3-F1
#
_cell.length_a   1.000
_cell.length_b   1.000
_cell.length_c   1.000
_cell.angle_alpha   90.00
_cell.angle_beta   90.00
_cell.angle_gamma   90.00
#
_symmetry.space_group_name_H-M   'P 1'
#
loop_
_entity.id
_entity.type
_entity.pdbx_description
1 polymer ?
#
loop_
_entity_poly.entity_id
_entity_poly.type
_entity_poly.pdbx_seq_one_letter_code
_entity_poly.pdbx_strand_id
1 'polypeptide(L)'
;MGLFEKRRFRNLLVWVNEYDENDPKTYKDIPPNTRMIDAFKKFGLDQDTIDFTGHALALHSDDDYLEKPALESIKRIKLYSESLARYGKSPYLYPLYGLGELPQGSAR
;
A
#
# COMPACT_ATOMS: atom_id res chain seq x y z
N MET A 1 2.45 2.55 -17.15
CA MET A 1 3.83 2.18 -16.76
C MET A 1 4.62 1.56 -17.93
N GLY A 2 5.68 2.24 -18.36
CA GLY A 2 6.69 1.66 -19.27
C GLY A 2 7.61 0.64 -18.58
N LEU A 3 8.53 0.01 -19.32
CA LEU A 3 9.40 -1.06 -18.78
C LEU A 3 10.26 -0.60 -17.59
N PHE A 4 10.85 0.59 -17.67
CA PHE A 4 11.69 1.14 -16.60
C PHE A 4 10.88 1.54 -15.37
N GLU A 5 9.69 2.11 -15.58
CA GLU A 5 8.77 2.44 -14.50
C GLU A 5 8.33 1.18 -13.73
N LYS A 6 8.00 0.10 -14.45
CA LYS A 6 7.69 -1.19 -13.83
C LYS A 6 8.84 -1.73 -12.95
N ARG A 7 10.10 -1.50 -13.33
CA ARG A 7 11.26 -1.90 -12.52
C ARG A 7 11.37 -1.05 -11.24
N ARG A 8 11.19 0.27 -11.33
CA ARG A 8 11.17 1.17 -10.17
C ARG A 8 10.03 0.84 -9.22
N PHE A 9 8.82 0.65 -9.77
CA PHE A 9 7.64 0.25 -9.02
C PHE A 9 7.83 -1.10 -8.32
N ARG A 10 8.43 -2.10 -8.98
CA ARG A 10 8.80 -3.37 -8.33
C ARG A 10 9.73 -3.14 -7.14
N ASN A 11 10.71 -2.26 -7.25
CA ASN A 11 11.64 -1.97 -6.14
C ASN A 11 10.93 -1.32 -4.95
N LEU A 12 9.96 -0.43 -5.20
CA LEU A 12 9.08 0.11 -4.16
C LEU A 12 8.31 -1.02 -3.46
N LEU A 13 7.65 -1.91 -4.20
CA LEU A 13 6.85 -2.99 -3.62
C LEU A 13 7.69 -3.95 -2.77
N VAL A 14 8.89 -4.30 -3.23
CA VAL A 14 9.84 -5.12 -2.45
C VAL A 14 10.21 -4.42 -1.15
N TRP A 15 10.56 -3.13 -1.22
CA TRP A 15 10.88 -2.34 -0.03
C TRP A 15 9.72 -2.21 0.95
N VAL A 16 8.50 -1.93 0.48
CA VAL A 16 7.30 -1.86 1.33
C VAL A 16 7.08 -3.18 2.08
N ASN A 17 7.30 -4.32 1.42
CA ASN A 17 7.13 -5.63 2.03
C ASN A 17 8.19 -5.89 3.12
N GLU A 18 9.43 -5.47 2.87
CA GLU A 18 10.58 -5.57 3.80
C GLU A 18 10.58 -4.53 4.92
N TYR A 19 9.75 -3.48 4.84
CA TYR A 19 9.75 -2.38 5.80
C TYR A 19 9.29 -2.85 7.18
N ASP A 20 10.11 -2.56 8.20
CA ASP A 20 9.82 -2.80 9.62
C ASP A 20 10.10 -1.52 10.41
N GLU A 21 9.07 -0.99 11.08
CA GLU A 21 9.13 0.23 11.90
C GLU A 21 10.04 0.11 13.13
N ASN A 22 10.45 -1.11 13.49
CA ASN A 22 11.36 -1.37 14.61
C ASN A 22 12.80 -1.62 14.17
N ASP A 23 13.06 -1.79 12.87
CA ASP A 23 14.40 -2.00 12.32
C ASP A 23 14.80 -0.87 11.36
N PRO A 24 15.58 0.13 11.83
CA PRO A 24 16.07 1.23 11.00
C PRO A 24 16.85 0.82 9.76
N LYS A 25 17.39 -0.41 9.70
CA LYS A 25 18.12 -0.91 8.52
C LYS A 25 17.20 -1.10 7.32
N THR A 26 15.90 -1.30 7.56
CA THR A 26 14.91 -1.51 6.50
C THR A 26 14.46 -0.21 5.83
N TYR A 27 14.76 0.95 6.45
CA TYR A 27 14.22 2.24 6.01
C TYR A 27 14.72 2.69 4.64
N LYS A 28 15.91 2.25 4.20
CA LYS A 28 16.57 2.75 2.98
C LYS A 28 16.58 4.28 2.96
N ASP A 29 16.98 4.88 4.08
CA ASP A 29 17.02 6.33 4.31
C ASP A 29 15.63 7.02 4.16
N ILE A 30 14.53 6.30 4.43
CA ILE A 30 13.15 6.82 4.52
C ILE A 30 12.61 6.48 5.92
N PRO A 31 12.91 7.31 6.94
CA PRO A 31 12.36 7.10 8.28
C PRO A 31 10.82 7.22 8.30
N PRO A 32 10.14 6.68 9.32
CA PRO A 32 8.68 6.61 9.38
C PRO A 32 7.96 7.96 9.23
N ASN A 33 8.62 9.05 9.67
CA ASN A 33 8.08 10.41 9.64
C ASN A 33 8.32 11.16 8.32
N THR A 34 9.02 10.56 7.36
CA THR A 34 9.21 11.17 6.04
C THR A 34 7.86 11.27 5.32
N ARG A 35 7.63 12.37 4.60
CA ARG A 35 6.41 12.53 3.80
C ARG A 35 6.35 11.48 2.70
N MET A 36 5.15 11.00 2.38
CA MET A 36 5.00 9.95 1.36
C MET A 36 5.49 10.39 -0.02
N ILE A 37 5.33 11.67 -0.38
CA ILE A 37 5.84 12.19 -1.65
C ILE A 37 7.36 12.12 -1.77
N ASP A 38 8.08 12.32 -0.67
CA ASP A 38 9.54 12.26 -0.63
C ASP A 38 10.02 10.79 -0.75
N ALA A 39 9.25 9.85 -0.19
CA ALA A 39 9.46 8.42 -0.41
C ALA A 39 9.30 8.04 -1.89
N PHE A 40 8.21 8.47 -2.55
CA PHE A 40 8.00 8.18 -3.97
C PHE A 40 9.06 8.78 -4.89
N LYS A 41 9.46 10.04 -4.63
CA LYS A 41 10.56 10.70 -5.36
C LYS A 41 11.86 9.91 -5.26
N LYS A 42 12.14 9.30 -4.11
CA LYS A 42 13.34 8.50 -3.91
C LYS A 42 13.37 7.22 -4.76
N PHE A 43 12.21 6.62 -4.98
CA PHE A 43 12.07 5.50 -5.91
C PHE A 43 11.98 5.96 -7.38
N GLY A 44 11.88 7.27 -7.62
CA GLY A 44 11.83 7.86 -8.95
C GLY A 44 10.55 7.51 -9.71
N LEU A 45 9.43 7.38 -9.00
CA LEU A 45 8.14 7.04 -9.60
C LEU A 45 7.55 8.25 -10.34
N ASP A 46 6.86 7.98 -11.45
CA ASP A 46 6.07 8.99 -12.17
C ASP A 46 4.72 9.27 -11.48
N GLN A 47 4.08 10.38 -11.85
CA GLN A 47 2.80 10.81 -11.23
C GLN A 47 1.71 9.74 -11.40
N ASP A 48 1.55 9.18 -12.60
CA ASP A 48 0.56 8.12 -12.85
C ASP A 48 0.75 6.90 -11.96
N THR A 49 2.01 6.53 -11.67
CA THR A 49 2.35 5.41 -10.77
C THR A 49 2.10 5.78 -9.32
N ILE A 50 2.37 7.03 -8.93
CA ILE A 50 2.03 7.55 -7.60
C ILE A 50 0.52 7.49 -7.38
N ASP A 51 -0.27 8.01 -8.31
CA ASP A 51 -1.74 8.02 -8.24
C ASP A 51 -2.30 6.60 -8.16
N PHE A 52 -1.78 5.69 -9.01
CA PHE A 52 -2.15 4.27 -8.94
C PHE A 52 -1.82 3.65 -7.59
N THR A 53 -0.62 3.93 -7.05
CA THR A 53 -0.18 3.35 -5.77
C THR A 53 -0.99 3.89 -4.60
N GLY A 54 -1.27 5.20 -4.57
CA GLY A 54 -2.05 5.85 -3.53
C GLY A 54 -3.51 5.41 -3.53
N HIS A 55 -4.18 5.47 -4.69
CA HIS A 55 -5.61 5.25 -4.75
C HIS A 55 -6.01 3.80 -4.96
N ALA A 56 -5.26 3.02 -5.74
CA ALA A 56 -5.64 1.63 -6.05
C ALA A 56 -5.03 0.59 -5.10
N LEU A 57 -3.86 0.87 -4.51
CA LEU A 57 -3.21 -0.03 -3.54
C LEU A 57 -3.38 0.45 -2.09
N ALA A 58 -3.07 1.72 -1.80
CA ALA A 58 -3.23 2.25 -0.44
C ALA A 58 -4.67 2.68 -0.12
N LEU A 59 -5.56 2.73 -1.13
CA LEU A 59 -6.98 3.06 -1.00
C LEU A 59 -7.22 4.43 -0.33
N HIS A 60 -6.35 5.41 -0.61
CA HIS A 60 -6.61 6.79 -0.22
C HIS A 60 -7.67 7.41 -1.13
N SER A 61 -8.55 8.24 -0.56
CA SER A 61 -9.63 8.94 -1.26
C SER A 61 -9.17 10.20 -1.99
N ASP A 62 -8.06 10.78 -1.53
CA ASP A 62 -7.52 12.07 -1.92
C ASP A 62 -5.99 12.03 -1.79
N ASP A 63 -5.34 13.12 -2.20
CA ASP A 63 -3.88 13.25 -2.23
C ASP A 63 -3.27 13.79 -0.93
N ASP A 64 -4.05 14.02 0.13
CA ASP A 64 -3.53 14.57 1.39
C ASP A 64 -2.48 13.64 2.02
N TYR A 65 -2.52 12.35 1.70
CA TYR A 65 -1.54 11.36 2.16
C TYR A 65 -0.11 11.64 1.68
N LEU A 66 0.05 12.40 0.59
CA LEU A 66 1.37 12.75 0.03
C LEU A 66 2.20 13.58 1.01
N GLU A 67 1.55 14.45 1.78
CA GLU A 67 2.17 15.32 2.78
C GLU A 67 2.19 14.72 4.19
N LYS A 68 1.51 13.58 4.39
CA LYS A 68 1.49 12.85 5.67
C LYS A 68 2.68 11.89 5.80
N PRO A 69 3.00 11.43 7.02
CA PRO A 69 4.02 10.41 7.25
C PRO A 69 3.80 9.15 6.40
N ALA A 70 4.86 8.68 5.72
CA ALA A 70 4.84 7.56 4.80
C ALA A 70 4.41 6.24 5.47
N LEU A 71 4.66 6.10 6.78
CA LEU A 71 4.38 4.88 7.54
C LEU A 71 2.94 4.37 7.35
N GLU A 72 1.95 5.26 7.39
CA GLU A 72 0.54 4.87 7.22
C GLU A 72 0.30 4.25 5.84
N SER A 73 0.79 4.92 4.80
CA SER A 73 0.66 4.46 3.41
C SER A 73 1.41 3.15 3.16
N ILE A 74 2.61 3.00 3.73
CA ILE A 74 3.40 1.76 3.67
C ILE A 74 2.60 0.59 4.29
N LYS A 75 2.01 0.78 5.48
CA LYS A 75 1.19 -0.24 6.15
C LYS A 75 -0.03 -0.63 5.31
N ARG A 76 -0.73 0.33 4.70
CA ARG A 76 -1.88 0.08 3.83
C ARG A 76 -1.50 -0.71 2.57
N ILE A 77 -0.41 -0.34 1.90
CA ILE A 77 0.09 -1.05 0.71
C ILE A 77 0.52 -2.49 1.09
N LYS A 78 1.18 -2.67 2.24
CA LYS A 78 1.56 -3.99 2.74
C LYS A 78 0.33 -4.85 3.02
N LEU A 79 -0.69 -4.31 3.68
CA LEU A 79 -1.97 -4.99 3.93
C LEU A 79 -2.66 -5.42 2.62
N TYR A 80 -2.66 -4.56 1.60
CA TYR A 80 -3.20 -4.91 0.28
C TYR A 80 -2.47 -6.13 -0.30
N SER A 81 -1.13 -6.09 -0.31
CA SER A 81 -0.28 -7.16 -0.85
C SER A 81 -0.51 -8.49 -0.11
N GLU A 82 -0.53 -8.47 1.22
CA GLU A 82 -0.78 -9.64 2.06
C GLU A 82 -2.18 -10.23 1.84
N SER A 83 -3.19 -9.37 1.69
CA SER A 83 -4.56 -9.79 1.40
C SER A 83 -4.70 -10.42 0.01
N LEU A 84 -4.04 -9.83 -0.99
CA LEU A 84 -4.00 -10.37 -2.36
C LEU A 84 -3.29 -11.73 -2.39
N ALA A 85 -2.18 -11.87 -1.67
CA ALA A 85 -1.41 -13.12 -1.63
C ALA A 85 -2.19 -14.30 -1.03
N ARG A 86 -3.22 -14.03 -0.20
CA ARG A 86 -4.01 -15.07 0.46
C ARG A 86 -4.91 -15.85 -0.50
N TYR A 87 -5.53 -15.19 -1.48
CA TYR A 87 -6.51 -15.82 -2.39
C TYR A 87 -6.23 -15.60 -3.89
N GLY A 88 -5.24 -14.77 -4.22
CA GLY A 88 -4.65 -14.64 -5.57
C GLY A 88 -5.45 -13.88 -6.61
N LYS A 89 -6.73 -13.57 -6.38
CA LYS A 89 -7.58 -12.84 -7.36
C LYS A 89 -7.70 -11.34 -7.05
N SER A 90 -8.02 -11.01 -5.82
CA SER A 90 -8.19 -9.65 -5.32
C SER A 90 -7.93 -9.63 -3.81
N PRO A 91 -7.68 -8.46 -3.20
CA PRO A 91 -7.54 -8.33 -1.75
C PRO A 91 -8.90 -8.34 -1.02
N TYR A 92 -10.02 -8.50 -1.72
CA TYR A 92 -11.36 -8.31 -1.19
C TYR A 92 -12.12 -9.63 -1.10
N LEU A 93 -12.96 -9.72 -0.06
CA LEU A 93 -13.95 -10.78 0.10
C LEU A 93 -15.34 -10.15 0.18
N TYR A 94 -16.33 -10.88 -0.30
CA TYR A 94 -17.74 -10.51 -0.15
C TYR A 94 -18.53 -11.75 0.29
N PRO A 95 -19.32 -11.67 1.38
CA PRO A 95 -20.07 -12.81 1.87
C PRO A 95 -21.17 -13.22 0.89
N LEU A 96 -21.36 -14.53 0.74
CA LEU A 96 -22.56 -15.05 0.09
C LEU A 96 -23.79 -14.56 0.88
N TYR A 97 -24.85 -14.22 0.15
CA TYR A 97 -26.09 -13.61 0.71
C TYR A 97 -25.94 -12.16 1.22
N GLY A 98 -24.77 -11.56 1.07
CA GLY A 98 -24.54 -10.13 1.29
C GLY A 98 -24.19 -9.78 2.73
N LEU A 99 -24.01 -8.47 2.98
CA LEU A 99 -23.48 -7.96 4.24
C LEU A 99 -24.39 -8.21 5.45
N GLY A 100 -25.66 -8.59 5.23
CA GLY A 100 -26.61 -8.95 6.29
C GLY A 100 -26.23 -10.22 7.06
N GLU A 101 -25.40 -11.10 6.48
CA GLU A 101 -24.91 -12.30 7.18
C GLU A 101 -23.92 -11.96 8.30
N LEU A 102 -23.22 -10.83 8.22
CA LEU A 102 -22.26 -10.41 9.25
C LEU A 102 -22.95 -10.13 10.61
N PRO A 103 -24.01 -9.30 10.70
CA PRO A 103 -24.73 -9.11 11.95
C PRO A 103 -25.49 -10.37 12.38
N GLN A 104 -26.05 -11.16 11.45
CA GLN A 104 -26.74 -12.41 11.79
C GLN A 104 -25.80 -13.44 12.42
N GLY A 105 -24.61 -13.63 11.84
CA GLY A 105 -23.59 -14.53 12.38
C GLY A 105 -23.03 -14.07 13.72
N SER A 106 -22.92 -12.76 13.95
CA SER A 106 -22.45 -12.19 15.22
C SER A 106 -23.48 -12.28 16.35
N ALA A 107 -24.77 -12.36 16.02
CA ALA A 107 -25.87 -12.45 16.98
C ALA A 107 -26.18 -13.90 17.42
N ARG A 108 -25.61 -14.89 16.73
CA ARG A 108 -25.77 -16.32 17.03
C ARG A 108 -24.82 -16.77 18.14
#